data_AF-A0A2M9PDZ6-F1
#
_entry.id   AF-A0A2M9PDZ6-F1
#
_cell.length_a   1.000
_cell.length_b   1.000
_cell.length_c   1.000
_cell.angle_alpha   90.00
_cell.angle_beta   90.00
_cell.angle_gamma   90.00
#
_symmetry.space_group_name_H-M   'P 1'
#
loop_
_entity.id
_entity.type
_entity.pdbx_description
1 polymer ?
#
loop_
_entity_poly.entity_id
_entity_poly.type
_entity_poly.pdbx_seq_one_letter_code
_entity_poly.pdbx_strand_id
1 'polypeptide(L)'
;MTVQAAVLLIASLVAIGALAAPLAERVRLPVSVLYAATGLLLGLIGVATAGGWQVGVPISVAAVLADLPVGSALFLHVLLPTLLFQGALAVDIQRMRDDLLPILLLALLAVVVAIFGIGLALWPASGLPLVACLLLASVVATTDPVAVISIFRSVGAPERLTRLVEGESLFNDAAAVAFFIAFTGLIVSPGRIDAFGFAADLALLPLGGAILGYLLARLLLHLPRRLREDRVAFASLSLALPFLTFWLAEVGLHVSGVLAVVAAGVTLATLAPGR
;
A
#
# COMPACT_ATOMS: atom_id res chain seq x y z
N MET A 1 -18.42 19.73 3.24
CA MET A 1 -19.15 18.56 3.77
C MET A 1 -19.25 18.69 5.29
N THR A 2 -20.39 18.34 5.91
CA THR A 2 -20.48 18.31 7.38
C THR A 2 -19.75 17.07 7.91
N VAL A 3 -19.14 17.17 9.10
CA VAL A 3 -18.45 16.03 9.76
C VAL A 3 -19.40 14.83 9.89
N GLN A 4 -20.69 15.08 10.14
CA GLN A 4 -21.72 14.05 10.24
C GLN A 4 -21.88 13.22 8.96
N ALA A 5 -21.85 13.85 7.78
CA ALA A 5 -21.92 13.13 6.52
C ALA A 5 -20.65 12.29 6.26
N ALA A 6 -19.48 12.76 6.69
CA ALA A 6 -18.23 12.00 6.63
C ALA A 6 -18.33 10.71 7.46
N VAL A 7 -18.79 10.87 8.71
CA VAL A 7 -18.92 9.76 9.65
C VAL A 7 -19.92 8.74 9.13
N LEU A 8 -21.08 9.17 8.62
CA LEU A 8 -22.08 8.29 8.05
C LEU A 8 -21.54 7.52 6.84
N LEU A 9 -20.83 8.21 5.94
CA LEU A 9 -20.21 7.60 4.76
C LEU A 9 -19.20 6.51 5.17
N ILE A 10 -18.26 6.86 6.05
CA ILE A 10 -17.23 5.93 6.53
C ILE A 10 -17.89 4.74 7.24
N ALA A 11 -18.84 4.97 8.15
CA ALA A 11 -19.55 3.91 8.85
C ALA A 11 -20.31 2.99 7.86
N SER A 12 -20.93 3.56 6.82
CA SER A 12 -21.63 2.79 5.80
C SER A 12 -20.65 1.95 4.97
N LEU A 13 -19.52 2.52 4.56
CA LEU A 13 -18.47 1.78 3.82
C LEU A 13 -17.88 0.65 4.66
N VAL A 14 -17.64 0.88 5.96
CA VAL A 14 -17.18 -0.16 6.89
C VAL A 14 -18.23 -1.26 7.06
N ALA A 15 -19.51 -0.91 7.22
CA ALA A 15 -20.59 -1.88 7.34
C ALA A 15 -20.76 -2.72 6.06
N ILE A 16 -20.75 -2.07 4.89
CA ILE A 16 -20.77 -2.73 3.58
C ILE A 16 -19.56 -3.68 3.45
N GLY A 17 -18.37 -3.22 3.84
CA GLY A 17 -17.15 -4.02 3.83
C GLY A 17 -17.27 -5.28 4.69
N ALA A 18 -17.76 -5.13 5.93
CA ALA A 18 -17.97 -6.25 6.85
C ALA A 18 -18.99 -7.27 6.34
N LEU A 19 -20.04 -6.81 5.64
CA LEU A 19 -21.06 -7.68 5.04
C LEU A 19 -20.59 -8.35 3.73
N ALA A 20 -19.58 -7.80 3.06
CA ALA A 20 -19.07 -8.37 1.81
C ALA A 20 -18.39 -9.72 2.02
N ALA A 21 -17.70 -9.93 3.15
CA ALA A 21 -17.02 -11.20 3.46
C ALA A 21 -17.97 -12.42 3.49
N PRO A 22 -19.05 -12.43 4.30
CA PRO A 22 -20.00 -13.55 4.30
C PRO A 22 -20.76 -13.69 2.96
N LEU A 23 -20.94 -12.59 2.23
CA LEU A 23 -21.56 -12.64 0.90
C LEU A 23 -20.60 -13.27 -0.14
N ALA A 24 -19.31 -12.95 -0.09
CA ALA A 24 -18.28 -13.50 -0.95
C ALA A 24 -18.22 -15.03 -0.83
N GLU A 25 -18.29 -15.55 0.40
CA GLU A 25 -18.34 -17.00 0.66
C GLU A 25 -19.57 -17.66 0.03
N ARG A 26 -20.75 -17.02 0.12
CA ARG A 26 -21.99 -17.55 -0.48
C ARG A 26 -21.95 -17.56 -2.00
N VAL A 27 -21.41 -16.51 -2.61
CA VAL A 27 -21.34 -16.34 -4.07
C VAL A 27 -20.10 -17.02 -4.67
N ARG A 28 -19.18 -17.52 -3.83
CA ARG A 28 -17.90 -18.15 -4.22
C ARG A 28 -17.03 -17.26 -5.10
N LEU A 29 -17.02 -15.95 -4.82
CA LEU A 29 -16.18 -14.97 -5.50
C LEU A 29 -15.13 -14.43 -4.53
N PRO A 30 -13.93 -14.03 -5.01
CA PRO A 30 -12.96 -13.32 -4.19
C PRO A 30 -13.56 -12.03 -3.63
N VAL A 31 -13.28 -11.72 -2.36
CA VAL A 31 -13.85 -10.54 -1.67
C VAL A 31 -13.48 -9.23 -2.40
N SER A 32 -12.29 -9.17 -3.00
CA SER A 32 -11.83 -8.03 -3.80
C SER A 32 -12.75 -7.71 -5.00
N VAL A 33 -13.30 -8.75 -5.65
CA VAL A 33 -14.26 -8.58 -6.75
C VAL A 33 -15.56 -7.95 -6.24
N LEU A 34 -16.04 -8.38 -5.06
CA LEU A 34 -17.21 -7.78 -4.44
C LEU A 34 -16.97 -6.32 -4.03
N TYR A 35 -15.79 -6.00 -3.49
CA TYR A 35 -15.44 -4.60 -3.18
C TYR A 35 -15.41 -3.73 -4.43
N ALA A 36 -14.78 -4.20 -5.51
CA ALA A 36 -14.73 -3.48 -6.77
C ALA A 36 -16.14 -3.27 -7.37
N ALA A 37 -16.96 -4.33 -7.41
CA ALA A 37 -18.33 -4.25 -7.90
C ALA A 37 -19.18 -3.30 -7.05
N THR A 38 -19.06 -3.36 -5.73
CA THR A 38 -19.81 -2.49 -4.81
C THR A 38 -19.39 -1.03 -4.97
N GLY A 39 -18.09 -0.75 -5.06
CA GLY A 39 -17.57 0.58 -5.33
C GLY A 39 -18.05 1.14 -6.66
N LEU A 40 -18.03 0.33 -7.72
CA LEU A 40 -18.55 0.70 -9.04
C LEU A 40 -20.04 1.03 -8.98
N LEU A 41 -20.85 0.19 -8.32
CA LEU A 41 -22.28 0.41 -8.15
C LEU A 41 -22.56 1.71 -7.38
N LEU A 42 -21.85 1.95 -6.27
CA LEU A 42 -21.97 3.18 -5.49
C LEU A 42 -21.62 4.42 -6.34
N GLY A 43 -20.54 4.35 -7.12
CA GLY A 43 -20.14 5.43 -8.03
C GLY A 43 -21.18 5.68 -9.12
N LEU A 44 -21.71 4.63 -9.75
CA LEU A 44 -22.76 4.74 -10.77
C LEU A 44 -24.05 5.33 -10.21
N ILE A 45 -24.44 4.94 -8.99
CA ILE A 45 -25.59 5.53 -8.29
C ILE A 45 -25.35 7.02 -8.02
N GLY A 46 -24.14 7.39 -7.56
CA GLY A 46 -23.76 8.79 -7.38
C GLY A 46 -23.87 9.61 -8.66
N VAL A 47 -23.34 9.11 -9.77
CA VAL A 47 -23.41 9.79 -11.07
C VAL A 47 -24.84 9.88 -11.60
N ALA A 48 -25.62 8.79 -11.52
CA ALA A 48 -27.01 8.79 -12.00
C ALA A 48 -27.88 9.78 -11.23
N THR A 49 -27.73 9.83 -9.90
CA THR A 49 -28.48 10.76 -9.04
C THR A 49 -28.04 12.22 -9.26
N ALA A 50 -26.74 12.48 -9.46
CA ALA A 50 -26.26 13.80 -9.88
C ALA A 50 -26.80 14.22 -11.25
N GLY A 51 -27.01 13.27 -12.16
CA GLY A 51 -27.67 13.46 -13.46
C GLY A 51 -29.20 13.60 -13.40
N GLY A 52 -29.80 13.66 -12.21
CA GLY A 52 -31.23 13.90 -12.02
C GLY A 52 -32.10 12.64 -11.93
N TRP A 53 -31.52 11.44 -11.92
CA TRP A 53 -32.29 10.20 -11.74
C TRP A 53 -32.68 10.00 -10.28
N GLN A 54 -33.97 9.69 -10.04
CA GLN A 54 -34.47 9.37 -8.70
C GLN A 54 -34.23 7.90 -8.37
N VAL A 55 -33.07 7.59 -7.78
CA VAL A 55 -32.65 6.21 -7.44
C VAL A 55 -33.13 5.78 -6.03
N GLY A 56 -34.05 6.52 -5.41
CA GLY A 56 -34.55 6.21 -4.06
C GLY A 56 -33.53 6.44 -2.92
N VAL A 57 -32.36 7.01 -3.23
CA VAL A 57 -31.34 7.42 -2.26
C VAL A 57 -31.51 8.91 -1.94
N PRO A 58 -31.38 9.34 -0.67
CA PRO A 58 -31.44 10.76 -0.32
C PRO A 58 -30.41 11.58 -1.11
N ILE A 59 -30.83 12.72 -1.64
CA ILE A 59 -29.98 13.61 -2.47
C ILE A 59 -28.69 14.00 -1.75
N SER A 60 -28.74 14.17 -0.42
CA SER A 60 -27.57 14.46 0.41
C SER A 60 -26.53 13.35 0.43
N VAL A 61 -26.95 12.08 0.36
CA VAL A 61 -26.06 10.91 0.31
C VAL A 61 -25.54 10.72 -1.10
N ALA A 62 -26.41 10.86 -2.10
CA ALA A 62 -26.07 10.82 -3.52
C ALA A 62 -24.97 11.81 -3.90
N ALA A 63 -25.07 13.07 -3.45
CA ALA A 63 -24.06 14.10 -3.71
C ALA A 63 -22.69 13.74 -3.11
N VAL A 64 -22.67 13.11 -1.94
CA VAL A 64 -21.43 12.66 -1.28
C VAL A 64 -20.82 11.44 -2.00
N LEU A 65 -21.65 10.57 -2.58
CA LEU A 65 -21.17 9.44 -3.39
C LEU A 65 -20.62 9.89 -4.76
N ALA A 66 -21.19 10.95 -5.34
CA ALA A 66 -20.74 11.50 -6.62
C ALA A 66 -19.41 12.27 -6.49
N ASP A 67 -19.24 13.01 -5.40
CA ASP A 67 -18.03 13.76 -5.08
C ASP A 67 -17.50 13.34 -3.70
N LEU A 68 -16.98 12.12 -3.64
CA LEU A 68 -16.38 11.58 -2.43
C LEU A 68 -15.22 12.50 -2.02
N PRO A 69 -15.24 13.12 -0.82
CA PRO A 69 -14.17 14.00 -0.34
C PRO A 69 -12.95 13.19 0.14
N VAL A 70 -12.76 11.99 -0.40
CA VAL A 70 -11.65 11.10 -0.11
C VAL A 70 -10.67 11.25 -1.26
N GLY A 71 -9.84 12.29 -1.18
CA GLY A 71 -8.76 12.51 -2.15
C GLY A 71 -7.71 11.41 -2.07
N SER A 72 -6.95 11.24 -3.15
CA SER A 72 -5.76 10.36 -3.20
C SER A 72 -4.78 10.65 -2.06
N ALA A 73 -4.70 11.89 -1.61
CA ALA A 73 -3.87 12.29 -0.46
C ALA A 73 -4.20 11.51 0.82
N LEU A 74 -5.48 11.22 1.11
CA LEU A 74 -5.85 10.44 2.30
C LEU A 74 -5.34 9.01 2.19
N PHE A 75 -5.51 8.38 1.02
CA PHE A 75 -4.99 7.03 0.77
C PHE A 75 -3.46 6.98 0.89
N LEU A 76 -2.75 7.92 0.27
CA LEU A 76 -1.29 7.93 0.24
C LEU A 76 -0.64 8.30 1.59
N HIS A 77 -1.23 9.23 2.35
CA HIS A 77 -0.58 9.74 3.58
C HIS A 77 -1.10 9.10 4.86
N VAL A 78 -2.29 8.49 4.85
CA VAL A 78 -2.92 7.91 6.05
C VAL A 78 -3.03 6.40 5.95
N LEU A 79 -3.62 5.88 4.87
CA LEU A 79 -3.88 4.45 4.74
C LEU A 79 -2.65 3.67 4.30
N LEU A 80 -1.90 4.18 3.32
CA LEU A 80 -0.72 3.51 2.79
C LEU A 80 0.36 3.24 3.87
N PRO A 81 0.77 4.20 4.73
CA PRO A 81 1.76 3.91 5.77
C PRO A 81 1.29 2.85 6.76
N THR A 82 0.01 2.88 7.14
CA THR A 82 -0.53 1.91 8.11
C THR A 82 -0.63 0.51 7.52
N LEU A 83 -1.08 0.38 6.27
CA LEU A 83 -1.16 -0.90 5.56
C LEU A 83 0.23 -1.52 5.35
N LEU A 84 1.20 -0.74 4.88
CA LEU A 84 2.57 -1.20 4.68
C LEU A 84 3.23 -1.63 5.99
N PHE A 85 3.02 -0.85 7.06
CA PHE A 85 3.55 -1.18 8.38
C PHE A 85 2.93 -2.45 8.94
N GLN A 86 1.62 -2.62 8.82
CA GLN A 86 0.93 -3.85 9.23
C GLN A 86 1.46 -5.07 8.46
N GLY A 87 1.61 -4.96 7.14
CA GLY A 87 2.21 -6.01 6.32
C GLY A 87 3.63 -6.35 6.76
N ALA A 88 4.45 -5.33 7.03
CA ALA A 88 5.81 -5.49 7.53
C ALA A 88 5.88 -6.14 8.92
N LEU A 89 4.90 -5.89 9.80
CA LEU A 89 4.80 -6.54 11.11
C LEU A 89 4.42 -8.03 11.03
N ALA A 90 3.73 -8.44 9.96
CA ALA A 90 3.34 -9.83 9.75
C ALA A 90 4.51 -10.70 9.26
N VAL A 91 5.54 -10.10 8.66
CA VAL A 91 6.70 -10.80 8.09
C VAL A 91 7.57 -11.44 9.18
N ASP A 92 7.95 -12.70 8.96
CA ASP A 92 8.90 -13.42 9.81
C ASP A 92 10.25 -13.55 9.10
N ILE A 93 11.14 -12.56 9.31
CA ILE A 93 12.46 -12.54 8.66
C ILE A 93 13.30 -13.76 9.03
N GLN A 94 13.12 -14.30 10.24
CA GLN A 94 13.95 -15.38 10.76
C GLN A 94 13.65 -16.67 9.98
N ARG A 95 12.39 -16.90 9.64
CA ARG A 95 11.95 -17.99 8.77
C ARG A 95 12.29 -17.77 7.29
N MET A 96 12.47 -16.53 6.87
CA MET A 96 12.71 -16.18 5.47
C MET A 96 14.19 -15.99 5.11
N ARG A 97 15.09 -15.97 6.11
CA ARG A 97 16.51 -15.69 5.92
C ARG A 97 17.18 -16.56 4.85
N ASP A 98 16.81 -17.84 4.78
CA ASP A 98 17.42 -18.82 3.86
C ASP A 98 16.95 -18.59 2.41
N ASP A 99 15.82 -17.91 2.22
CA ASP A 99 15.18 -17.62 0.94
C ASP A 99 15.18 -16.10 0.61
N LEU A 100 15.90 -15.29 1.39
CA LEU A 100 15.83 -13.83 1.29
C LEU A 100 16.29 -13.31 -0.08
N LEU A 101 17.34 -13.91 -0.65
CA LEU A 101 17.84 -13.52 -1.96
C LEU A 101 16.79 -13.78 -3.07
N PRO A 102 16.21 -15.00 -3.21
CA PRO A 102 15.08 -15.23 -4.11
C PRO A 102 13.92 -14.26 -3.92
N ILE A 103 13.53 -13.97 -2.67
CA ILE A 103 12.43 -13.05 -2.35
C ILE A 103 12.73 -11.64 -2.85
N LEU A 104 13.94 -11.12 -2.57
CA LEU A 104 14.33 -9.79 -3.01
C LEU A 104 14.47 -9.70 -4.54
N LEU A 105 14.94 -10.76 -5.20
CA LEU A 105 14.99 -10.81 -6.66
C LEU A 105 13.59 -10.74 -7.27
N LEU A 106 12.63 -11.52 -6.75
CA LEU A 106 11.24 -11.45 -7.20
C LEU A 106 10.63 -10.08 -6.89
N ALA A 107 10.78 -9.61 -5.66
CA ALA A 107 10.14 -8.39 -5.21
C ALA A 107 10.72 -7.07 -5.75
N LEU A 108 11.98 -7.05 -6.19
CA LEU A 108 12.59 -5.84 -6.77
C LEU A 108 12.83 -6.01 -8.27
N LEU A 109 13.60 -7.03 -8.66
CA LEU A 109 13.99 -7.16 -10.06
C LEU A 109 12.80 -7.52 -10.95
N ALA A 110 11.94 -8.45 -10.53
CA ALA A 110 10.78 -8.81 -11.35
C ALA A 110 9.81 -7.62 -11.48
N VAL A 111 9.68 -6.79 -10.45
CA VAL A 111 8.86 -5.56 -10.48
C VAL A 111 9.41 -4.55 -11.45
N VAL A 112 10.72 -4.29 -11.43
CA VAL A 112 11.37 -3.44 -12.42
C VAL A 112 11.12 -3.97 -13.83
N VAL A 113 11.34 -5.26 -14.05
CA VAL A 113 11.10 -5.89 -15.35
C VAL A 113 9.64 -5.78 -15.77
N ALA A 114 8.69 -5.96 -14.86
CA ALA A 114 7.26 -5.81 -15.12
C ALA A 114 6.89 -4.36 -15.50
N ILE A 115 7.39 -3.38 -14.75
CA ILE A 115 7.13 -1.95 -15.01
C ILE A 115 7.65 -1.55 -16.39
N PHE A 116 8.91 -1.85 -16.69
CA PHE A 116 9.49 -1.51 -17.98
C PHE A 116 8.88 -2.33 -19.11
N GLY A 117 8.61 -3.62 -18.90
CA GLY A 117 7.98 -4.49 -19.89
C GLY A 117 6.58 -4.00 -20.28
N ILE A 118 5.71 -3.74 -19.31
CA ILE A 118 4.35 -3.24 -19.54
C ILE A 118 4.40 -1.82 -20.11
N GLY A 119 5.22 -0.94 -19.53
CA GLY A 119 5.32 0.46 -19.95
C GLY A 119 5.83 0.61 -21.38
N LEU A 120 6.87 -0.13 -21.76
CA LEU A 120 7.42 -0.11 -23.13
C LEU A 120 6.47 -0.77 -24.15
N ALA A 121 5.73 -1.81 -23.75
CA ALA A 121 4.72 -2.41 -24.61
C ALA A 121 3.53 -1.47 -24.84
N LEU A 122 3.14 -0.68 -23.84
CA LEU A 122 2.03 0.26 -23.91
C LEU A 122 2.38 1.56 -24.63
N TRP A 123 3.63 2.00 -24.54
CA TRP A 123 4.09 3.27 -25.12
C TRP A 123 3.72 3.46 -26.61
N PRO A 124 4.01 2.51 -27.53
CA PRO A 124 3.65 2.68 -28.94
C PRO A 124 2.14 2.63 -29.20
N ALA A 125 1.37 1.97 -28.34
CA ALA A 125 -0.08 1.77 -28.53
C ALA A 125 -0.94 2.91 -27.95
N SER A 126 -0.43 3.63 -26.95
CA SER A 126 -1.23 4.59 -26.16
C SER A 126 -1.19 6.03 -26.67
N GLY A 127 -0.14 6.43 -27.41
CA GLY A 127 0.09 7.83 -27.78
C GLY A 127 0.46 8.74 -26.60
N LEU A 128 0.68 8.17 -25.41
CA LEU A 128 1.07 8.91 -24.20
C LEU A 128 2.61 9.02 -24.08
N PRO A 129 3.13 9.97 -23.30
CA PRO A 129 4.55 10.01 -22.95
C PRO A 129 4.97 8.71 -22.24
N LEU A 130 6.22 8.27 -22.47
CA LEU A 130 6.76 7.03 -21.87
C LEU A 130 6.61 7.02 -20.34
N VAL A 131 6.87 8.15 -19.68
CA VAL A 131 6.78 8.26 -18.21
C VAL A 131 5.35 8.00 -17.71
N ALA A 132 4.32 8.41 -18.46
CA ALA A 132 2.92 8.11 -18.11
C ALA A 132 2.61 6.61 -18.28
N CYS A 133 3.20 5.96 -19.29
CA CYS A 133 3.07 4.51 -19.47
C CYS A 133 3.77 3.73 -18.34
N LEU A 134 4.96 4.17 -17.93
CA LEU A 134 5.70 3.59 -16.80
C LEU A 134 4.98 3.82 -15.46
N LEU A 135 4.37 5.00 -15.28
CA LEU A 135 3.50 5.27 -14.13
C LEU A 135 2.33 4.28 -14.09
N LEU A 136 1.62 4.08 -15.20
CA LEU A 136 0.53 3.11 -15.26
C LEU A 136 1.04 1.69 -14.99
N ALA A 137 2.20 1.34 -15.56
CA ALA A 137 2.82 0.05 -15.33
C ALA A 137 3.18 -0.20 -13.86
N SER A 138 3.62 0.83 -13.11
CA SER A 138 3.87 0.72 -11.67
C SER A 138 2.61 0.43 -10.85
N VAL A 139 1.44 0.91 -11.30
CA VAL A 139 0.16 0.59 -10.64
C VAL A 139 -0.25 -0.87 -10.90
N VAL A 140 0.08 -1.41 -12.08
CA VAL A 140 -0.29 -2.77 -12.50
C VAL A 140 0.72 -3.82 -12.03
N ALA A 141 1.96 -3.44 -11.74
CA ALA A 141 3.03 -4.38 -11.38
C ALA A 141 2.89 -5.01 -9.97
N THR A 142 2.03 -4.45 -9.11
CA THR A 142 1.77 -5.03 -7.78
C THR A 142 0.99 -6.34 -7.90
N THR A 143 1.39 -7.32 -7.10
CA THR A 143 0.78 -8.66 -7.09
C THR A 143 0.18 -8.94 -5.73
N ASP A 144 -1.12 -9.24 -5.68
CA ASP A 144 -1.79 -9.68 -4.45
C ASP A 144 -1.74 -11.22 -4.34
N PRO A 145 -1.02 -11.78 -3.35
CA PRO A 145 -0.86 -13.20 -3.19
C PRO A 145 -2.03 -13.86 -2.47
N VAL A 146 -2.96 -13.10 -1.88
CA VAL A 146 -3.99 -13.63 -0.96
C VAL A 146 -4.79 -14.77 -1.59
N ALA A 147 -5.21 -14.60 -2.85
CA ALA A 147 -5.94 -15.62 -3.58
C ALA A 147 -5.08 -16.88 -3.82
N VAL A 148 -3.83 -16.69 -4.25
CA VAL A 148 -2.91 -17.78 -4.57
C VAL A 148 -2.50 -18.57 -3.32
N ILE A 149 -2.24 -17.89 -2.20
CA ILE A 149 -1.91 -18.51 -0.92
C ILE A 149 -3.06 -19.40 -0.45
N SER A 150 -4.31 -18.93 -0.59
CA SER A 150 -5.49 -19.72 -0.19
C SER A 150 -5.58 -21.03 -0.98
N ILE A 151 -5.29 -20.98 -2.29
CA ILE A 151 -5.26 -22.14 -3.18
C ILE A 151 -4.09 -23.06 -2.78
N PHE A 152 -2.89 -22.53 -2.60
CA PHE A 152 -1.71 -23.29 -2.19
C PHE A 152 -1.92 -24.06 -0.89
N ARG A 153 -2.56 -23.43 0.11
CA ARG A 153 -2.93 -24.12 1.36
C ARG A 153 -3.97 -25.21 1.13
N SER A 154 -4.94 -25.00 0.23
CA SER A 154 -5.97 -26.00 -0.09
C SER A 154 -5.44 -27.22 -0.83
N VAL A 155 -4.38 -27.06 -1.65
CA VAL A 155 -3.77 -28.16 -2.43
C VAL A 155 -2.56 -28.79 -1.74
N GLY A 156 -2.23 -28.38 -0.52
CA GLY A 156 -1.10 -28.92 0.25
C GLY A 156 0.27 -28.55 -0.32
N ALA A 157 0.41 -27.35 -0.91
CA ALA A 157 1.68 -26.88 -1.46
C ALA A 157 2.76 -26.76 -0.36
N PRO A 158 4.06 -26.94 -0.70
CA PRO A 158 5.16 -26.77 0.25
C PRO A 158 5.15 -25.40 0.94
N GLU A 159 5.36 -25.37 2.26
CA GLU A 159 5.41 -24.13 3.06
C GLU A 159 6.45 -23.12 2.55
N ARG A 160 7.48 -23.60 1.86
CA ARG A 160 8.48 -22.74 1.21
C ARG A 160 7.85 -21.86 0.11
N LEU A 161 6.93 -22.38 -0.70
CA LEU A 161 6.26 -21.58 -1.74
C LEU A 161 5.37 -20.50 -1.12
N THR A 162 4.66 -20.83 -0.05
CA THR A 162 3.86 -19.85 0.70
C THR A 162 4.74 -18.75 1.29
N ARG A 163 5.89 -19.10 1.91
CA ARG A 163 6.85 -18.12 2.44
C ARG A 163 7.44 -17.21 1.37
N LEU A 164 7.81 -17.77 0.21
CA LEU A 164 8.35 -17.00 -0.92
C LEU A 164 7.34 -15.95 -1.39
N VAL A 165 6.09 -16.37 -1.59
CA VAL A 165 5.02 -15.52 -2.11
C VAL A 165 4.55 -14.48 -1.08
N GLU A 166 4.47 -14.83 0.21
CA GLU A 166 4.18 -13.88 1.29
C GLU A 166 5.26 -12.80 1.39
N GLY A 167 6.54 -13.19 1.24
CA GLY A 167 7.65 -12.26 1.25
C GLY A 167 7.70 -11.34 0.03
N GLU A 168 7.52 -11.92 -1.15
CA GLU A 168 7.56 -11.18 -2.42
C GLU A 168 6.56 -10.03 -2.41
N SER A 169 5.31 -10.29 -2.04
CA SER A 169 4.22 -9.32 -2.13
C SER A 169 4.47 -8.04 -1.34
N LEU A 170 4.94 -8.14 -0.09
CA LEU A 170 5.20 -6.95 0.72
C LEU A 170 6.25 -6.04 0.09
N PHE A 171 7.38 -6.63 -0.32
CA PHE A 171 8.49 -5.87 -0.89
C PHE A 171 8.17 -5.39 -2.31
N ASN A 172 7.38 -6.15 -3.07
CA ASN A 172 6.86 -5.75 -4.39
C ASN A 172 5.98 -4.50 -4.26
N ASP A 173 4.99 -4.51 -3.36
CA ASP A 173 4.10 -3.37 -3.14
C ASP A 173 4.89 -2.11 -2.78
N ALA A 174 5.89 -2.25 -1.91
CA ALA A 174 6.77 -1.15 -1.53
C ALA A 174 7.59 -0.62 -2.72
N ALA A 175 8.14 -1.50 -3.56
CA ALA A 175 8.89 -1.13 -4.74
C ALA A 175 8.00 -0.43 -5.78
N ALA A 176 6.85 -1.01 -6.11
CA ALA A 176 5.91 -0.48 -7.07
C ALA A 176 5.39 0.91 -6.68
N VAL A 177 5.04 1.12 -5.41
CA VAL A 177 4.61 2.44 -4.94
C VAL A 177 5.77 3.45 -4.96
N ALA A 178 7.00 3.04 -4.67
CA ALA A 178 8.17 3.91 -4.81
C ALA A 178 8.37 4.37 -6.26
N PHE A 179 8.23 3.45 -7.24
CA PHE A 179 8.22 3.80 -8.66
C PHE A 179 7.06 4.73 -9.03
N PHE A 180 5.86 4.47 -8.52
CA PHE A 180 4.69 5.31 -8.74
C PHE A 180 4.92 6.76 -8.30
N ILE A 181 5.46 6.96 -7.08
CA ILE A 181 5.77 8.30 -6.55
C ILE A 181 6.86 8.97 -7.40
N ALA A 182 7.90 8.22 -7.78
CA ALA A 182 9.00 8.75 -8.60
C ALA A 182 8.52 9.22 -9.98
N PHE A 183 7.74 8.39 -10.69
CA PHE A 183 7.19 8.76 -12.00
C PHE A 183 6.17 9.89 -11.89
N THR A 184 5.37 9.93 -10.83
CA THR A 184 4.46 11.06 -10.57
C THR A 184 5.24 12.37 -10.42
N GLY A 185 6.35 12.35 -9.67
CA GLY A 185 7.24 13.50 -9.51
C GLY A 185 7.81 14.01 -10.85
N LEU A 186 8.20 13.11 -11.74
CA LEU A 186 8.69 13.46 -13.09
C LEU A 186 7.62 14.12 -13.96
N ILE A 187 6.35 13.71 -13.83
CA ILE A 187 5.23 14.29 -14.59
C ILE A 187 4.85 15.65 -14.04
N VAL A 188 4.78 15.80 -12.71
CA VAL A 188 4.37 17.05 -12.04
C VAL A 188 5.46 18.11 -12.12
N SER A 189 6.74 17.72 -12.16
CA SER A 189 7.87 18.66 -12.26
C SER A 189 8.84 18.26 -13.39
N PRO A 190 8.43 18.47 -14.66
CA PRO A 190 9.27 18.12 -15.81
C PRO A 190 10.58 18.94 -15.83
N GLY A 191 11.70 18.29 -16.12
CA GLY A 191 13.00 18.94 -16.33
C GLY A 191 13.90 19.08 -15.10
N ARG A 192 13.50 18.53 -13.96
CA ARG A 192 14.27 18.64 -12.70
C ARG A 192 15.34 17.55 -12.53
N ILE A 193 15.27 16.46 -13.30
CA ILE A 193 16.09 15.26 -13.10
C ILE A 193 16.53 14.73 -14.48
N ASP A 194 17.84 14.57 -14.69
CA ASP A 194 18.36 13.86 -15.86
C ASP A 194 18.28 12.33 -15.65
N ALA A 195 18.56 11.52 -16.69
CA ALA A 195 18.45 10.06 -16.57
C ALA A 195 19.37 9.45 -15.49
N PHE A 196 20.53 10.07 -15.23
CA PHE A 196 21.48 9.62 -14.22
C PHE A 196 21.02 9.99 -12.80
N GLY A 197 20.51 11.21 -12.61
CA GLY A 197 19.88 11.66 -11.38
C GLY A 197 18.68 10.81 -11.01
N PHE A 198 17.86 10.39 -11.99
CA PHE A 198 16.74 9.50 -11.75
C PHE A 198 17.20 8.12 -11.27
N ALA A 199 18.21 7.54 -11.92
CA ALA A 199 18.79 6.27 -11.50
C ALA A 199 19.43 6.34 -10.11
N ALA A 200 20.11 7.46 -9.80
CA ALA A 200 20.69 7.71 -8.49
C ALA A 200 19.61 7.84 -7.41
N ASP A 201 18.56 8.64 -7.65
CA ASP A 201 17.43 8.82 -6.73
C ASP A 201 16.71 7.50 -6.48
N LEU A 202 16.53 6.69 -7.53
CA LEU A 202 15.91 5.38 -7.43
C LEU A 202 16.71 4.39 -6.56
N ALA A 203 18.02 4.58 -6.40
CA ALA A 203 18.85 3.78 -5.51
C ALA A 203 18.98 4.41 -4.10
N LEU A 204 19.19 5.72 -4.03
CA LEU A 204 19.52 6.44 -2.80
C LEU A 204 18.31 6.74 -1.93
N LEU A 205 17.17 7.14 -2.52
CA LEU A 205 15.97 7.50 -1.76
C LEU A 205 15.37 6.30 -1.01
N PRO A 206 15.28 5.08 -1.61
CA PRO A 206 14.90 3.87 -0.88
C PRO A 206 15.86 3.54 0.26
N LEU A 207 17.17 3.65 0.03
CA LEU A 207 18.19 3.33 1.02
C LEU A 207 18.12 4.30 2.22
N GLY A 208 18.01 5.59 1.96
CA GLY A 208 17.82 6.62 2.98
C GLY A 208 16.54 6.40 3.80
N GLY A 209 15.44 6.04 3.12
CA GLY A 209 14.20 5.65 3.77
C GLY A 209 14.40 4.45 4.68
N ALA A 210 14.97 3.36 4.17
CA ALA A 210 15.21 2.14 4.93
C ALA A 210 16.08 2.38 6.19
N ILE A 211 17.15 3.19 6.06
CA ILE A 211 17.99 3.58 7.20
C ILE A 211 17.17 4.37 8.23
N LEU A 212 16.38 5.36 7.80
CA LEU A 212 15.54 6.14 8.70
C LEU A 212 14.55 5.25 9.46
N GLY A 213 13.85 4.39 8.74
CA GLY A 213 12.87 3.46 9.31
C GLY A 213 13.49 2.54 10.37
N TYR A 214 14.64 1.96 10.05
CA TYR A 214 15.43 1.17 10.99
C TYR A 214 15.80 1.97 12.25
N LEU A 215 16.29 3.20 12.09
CA LEU A 215 16.68 4.05 13.23
C LEU A 215 15.49 4.42 14.12
N LEU A 216 14.34 4.77 13.54
CA LEU A 216 13.13 5.11 14.30
C LEU A 216 12.54 3.91 15.06
N ALA A 217 12.52 2.73 14.43
CA ALA A 217 12.10 1.51 15.11
C ALA A 217 13.08 1.14 16.25
N ARG A 218 14.38 1.31 16.04
CA ARG A 218 15.39 1.15 17.08
C ARG A 218 15.17 2.13 18.22
N LEU A 219 14.89 3.40 17.92
CA LEU A 219 14.58 4.41 18.93
C LEU A 219 13.38 4.01 19.79
N LEU A 220 12.30 3.53 19.17
CA LEU A 220 11.12 3.01 19.88
C LEU A 220 11.50 1.87 20.83
N LEU A 221 12.35 0.93 20.37
CA LEU A 221 12.83 -0.18 21.19
C LEU A 221 13.81 0.24 22.30
N HIS A 222 14.47 1.39 22.19
CA HIS A 222 15.37 1.93 23.22
C HIS A 222 14.66 2.81 24.25
N LEU A 223 13.34 3.03 24.11
CA LEU A 223 12.57 3.77 25.11
C LEU A 223 12.67 3.12 26.51
N PRO A 224 12.51 3.93 27.58
CA PRO A 224 12.57 3.44 28.95
C PRO A 224 11.65 2.23 29.17
N ARG A 225 12.15 1.24 29.92
CA ARG A 225 11.45 -0.02 30.19
C ARG A 225 10.01 0.19 30.66
N ARG A 226 9.76 1.20 31.49
CA ARG A 226 8.41 1.58 31.98
C ARG A 226 7.41 1.88 30.85
N LEU A 227 7.83 2.55 29.78
CA LEU A 227 6.96 2.83 28.63
C LEU A 227 6.72 1.59 27.76
N ARG A 228 7.70 0.70 27.66
CA ARG A 228 7.58 -0.53 26.85
C ARG A 228 6.75 -1.61 27.56
N GLU A 229 6.77 -1.65 28.88
CA GLU A 229 5.99 -2.61 29.69
C GLU A 229 4.52 -2.19 29.82
N ASP A 230 4.21 -0.90 29.64
CA ASP A 230 2.84 -0.43 29.51
C ASP A 230 2.29 -0.76 28.11
N ARG A 231 1.36 -1.72 28.06
CA ARG A 231 0.76 -2.20 26.81
C ARG A 231 0.06 -1.10 26.03
N VAL A 232 -0.63 -0.18 26.71
CA VAL A 232 -1.40 0.89 26.03
C VAL A 232 -0.44 1.92 25.47
N ALA A 233 0.59 2.30 26.25
CA ALA A 233 1.59 3.24 25.79
C ALA A 233 2.39 2.71 24.59
N PHE A 234 2.89 1.48 24.67
CA PHE A 234 3.67 0.88 23.58
C PHE A 234 2.83 0.66 22.32
N ALA A 235 1.58 0.18 22.45
CA ALA A 235 0.67 0.04 21.31
C ALA A 235 0.36 1.39 20.65
N SER A 236 0.14 2.44 21.44
CA SER A 236 -0.11 3.80 20.93
C SER A 236 1.10 4.36 20.17
N LEU A 237 2.31 4.13 20.68
CA LEU A 237 3.55 4.52 20.01
C LEU A 237 3.79 3.72 18.73
N SER A 238 3.51 2.41 18.75
CA SER A 238 3.58 1.57 17.56
C SER A 238 2.58 1.98 16.49
N LEU A 239 1.39 2.47 16.88
CA LEU A 239 0.40 3.02 15.95
C LEU A 239 0.85 4.37 15.37
N ALA A 240 1.53 5.21 16.17
CA ALA A 240 2.06 6.49 15.72
C ALA A 240 3.28 6.34 14.80
N LEU A 241 4.09 5.30 14.99
CA LEU A 241 5.35 5.07 14.27
C LEU A 241 5.23 5.14 12.74
N PRO A 242 4.28 4.46 12.06
CA PRO A 242 4.17 4.53 10.60
C PRO A 242 3.91 5.96 10.10
N PHE A 243 3.04 6.71 10.77
CA PHE A 243 2.76 8.10 10.39
C PHE A 243 3.97 9.00 10.56
N LEU A 244 4.65 8.91 11.71
CA LEU A 244 5.83 9.71 12.00
C LEU A 244 6.97 9.36 11.05
N THR A 245 7.18 8.08 10.76
CA THR A 245 8.22 7.59 9.87
C THR A 245 7.99 8.07 8.44
N PHE A 246 6.76 7.92 7.94
CA PHE A 246 6.39 8.38 6.61
C PHE A 246 6.55 9.89 6.46
N TRP A 247 6.00 10.65 7.41
CA TRP A 247 6.07 12.11 7.38
C TRP A 247 7.51 12.62 7.47
N LEU A 248 8.33 12.06 8.38
CA LEU A 248 9.73 12.47 8.52
C LEU A 248 10.56 12.13 7.29
N ALA A 249 10.27 10.98 6.66
CA ALA A 249 10.92 10.58 5.42
C ALA A 249 10.59 11.56 4.28
N GLU A 250 9.31 11.81 4.02
CA GLU A 250 8.90 12.60 2.85
C GLU A 250 9.10 14.10 3.03
N VAL A 251 8.70 14.64 4.19
CA VAL A 251 8.71 16.08 4.48
C VAL A 251 10.03 16.51 5.11
N GLY A 252 10.59 15.68 6.00
CA GLY A 252 11.79 16.05 6.75
C GLY A 252 13.10 15.82 5.99
N LEU A 253 13.26 14.64 5.39
CA LEU A 253 14.51 14.22 4.78
C LEU A 253 14.44 14.03 3.26
N HIS A 254 13.25 14.15 2.67
CA HIS A 254 12.98 13.90 1.25
C HIS A 254 13.51 12.54 0.75
N VAL A 255 13.35 11.49 1.57
CA VAL A 255 13.66 10.10 1.23
C VAL A 255 12.38 9.29 1.09
N SER A 256 12.47 8.02 0.66
CA SER A 256 11.29 7.17 0.44
C SER A 256 10.54 6.88 1.74
N GLY A 257 9.35 7.48 1.91
CA GLY A 257 8.46 7.20 3.05
C GLY A 257 7.96 5.77 3.11
N VAL A 258 7.66 5.19 1.94
CA VAL A 258 7.24 3.79 1.78
C VAL A 258 8.29 2.83 2.36
N LEU A 259 9.54 2.96 1.92
CA LEU A 259 10.64 2.10 2.39
C LEU A 259 11.00 2.36 3.85
N ALA A 260 10.87 3.62 4.31
CA ALA A 260 11.07 3.94 5.72
C ALA A 260 10.04 3.21 6.61
N VAL A 261 8.77 3.22 6.23
CA VAL A 261 7.71 2.55 6.99
C VAL A 261 7.88 1.03 6.97
N VAL A 262 8.17 0.44 5.82
CA VAL A 262 8.43 -1.01 5.70
C VAL A 262 9.64 -1.40 6.54
N ALA A 263 10.75 -0.66 6.46
CA ALA A 263 11.94 -0.94 7.27
C ALA A 263 11.66 -0.78 8.77
N ALA A 264 10.88 0.21 9.18
CA ALA A 264 10.47 0.38 10.57
C ALA A 264 9.63 -0.81 11.06
N GLY A 265 8.66 -1.26 10.26
CA GLY A 265 7.81 -2.41 10.58
C GLY A 265 8.60 -3.72 10.68
N VAL A 266 9.44 -4.01 9.68
CA VAL A 266 10.31 -5.21 9.69
C VAL A 266 11.28 -5.15 10.87
N THR A 267 11.89 -4.00 11.16
CA THR A 267 12.80 -3.85 12.31
C THR A 267 12.08 -4.10 13.63
N LEU A 268 10.85 -3.60 13.78
CA LEU A 268 10.05 -3.83 14.98
C LEU A 268 9.63 -5.31 15.08
N ALA A 269 9.19 -5.93 14.00
CA ALA A 269 8.81 -7.34 13.95
C ALA A 269 9.95 -8.29 14.35
N THR A 270 11.19 -7.90 14.05
CA THR A 270 12.37 -8.75 14.19
C THR A 270 13.11 -8.54 15.51
N LEU A 271 13.11 -7.31 16.02
CA LEU A 271 13.86 -6.94 17.23
C LEU A 271 12.99 -6.72 18.46
N ALA A 272 11.66 -6.59 18.32
CA ALA A 272 10.79 -6.46 19.48
C ALA A 272 10.84 -7.72 20.35
N PRO A 273 11.16 -7.58 21.66
CA PRO A 273 11.23 -8.73 22.55
C PRO A 273 9.82 -9.28 22.84
N GLY A 274 9.58 -10.52 22.43
CA GLY A 274 8.41 -11.32 22.80
C GLY A 274 7.20 -11.15 21.87
N ARG A 275 6.96 -12.17 21.05
CA ARG A 275 5.60 -12.66 20.80
C ARG A 275 5.23 -13.59 21.96
#